data_AF-A0A954HWQ2-F1
#
_entry.id   AF-A0A954HWQ2-F1
#
_cell.length_a   1.000
_cell.length_b   1.000
_cell.length_c   1.000
_cell.angle_alpha   90.00
_cell.angle_beta   90.00
_cell.angle_gamma   90.00
#
_symmetry.space_group_name_H-M   'P 1'
#
loop_
_entity.id
_entity.type
_entity.pdbx_description
1 polymer ?
#
loop_
_entity_poly.entity_id
_entity_poly.type
_entity_poly.pdbx_seq_one_letter_code
_entity_poly.pdbx_strand_id
1 'polypeptide(L)'
;MTCPGVPETDLQRRRFFTSTAGGLGLPALASLLQQDGLLADESHLPLMHFAPKAKNCIYLFMEGGPSQMDLCDPKPRLNELDGQPMPDSLLKEIKFAFIQKESAR
;
A
#
# COMPACT_ATOMS: atom_id res chain seq x y z
N MET A 1 37.55 -21.42 -37.99
CA MET A 1 36.91 -22.20 -39.07
C MET A 1 35.52 -21.65 -39.29
N THR A 2 35.37 -20.69 -40.20
CA THR A 2 34.07 -20.10 -40.57
C THR A 2 33.64 -20.73 -41.89
N CYS A 3 32.50 -21.43 -41.87
CA CYS A 3 31.90 -22.00 -43.07
C CYS A 3 31.33 -20.88 -43.96
N PRO A 4 31.64 -20.84 -45.26
CA PRO A 4 31.10 -19.84 -46.18
C PRO A 4 29.64 -20.17 -46.49
N GLY A 5 28.70 -19.34 -46.05
CA GLY A 5 27.28 -19.49 -46.38
C GLY A 5 26.26 -19.05 -45.33
N VAL A 6 26.70 -18.65 -44.13
CA VAL A 6 25.80 -18.11 -43.10
C VAL A 6 25.75 -16.59 -43.22
N PRO A 7 24.56 -15.95 -43.33
CA PRO A 7 24.47 -14.50 -43.33
C PRO A 7 25.06 -13.95 -42.02
N GLU A 8 25.94 -12.94 -42.12
CA GLU A 8 26.64 -12.30 -40.99
C GLU A 8 25.70 -11.92 -39.81
N THR A 9 24.43 -11.69 -40.11
CA THR A 9 23.37 -11.38 -39.14
C THR A 9 23.05 -12.52 -38.17
N ASP A 10 23.16 -13.80 -38.58
CA ASP A 10 22.86 -14.93 -37.70
C ASP A 10 23.96 -15.13 -36.64
N LEU A 11 25.22 -14.87 -37.01
CA LEU A 11 26.36 -14.90 -36.08
C LEU A 11 26.26 -13.76 -35.06
N GLN A 12 25.81 -12.58 -35.48
CA GLN A 12 25.57 -11.44 -34.58
C GLN A 12 24.43 -11.71 -33.60
N ARG A 13 23.32 -12.30 -34.04
CA ARG A 13 22.22 -12.73 -33.14
C ARG A 13 22.68 -13.75 -32.11
N ARG A 14 23.37 -14.81 -32.54
CA ARG A 14 23.88 -15.84 -31.61
C ARG A 14 24.84 -15.23 -30.60
N ARG A 15 25.81 -14.42 -31.04
CA ARG A 15 26.74 -13.73 -30.13
C ARG A 15 26.03 -12.81 -29.16
N PHE A 16 25.02 -12.06 -29.62
CA PHE A 16 24.22 -11.19 -28.78
C PHE A 16 23.47 -11.98 -27.69
N PHE A 17 22.83 -13.10 -28.03
CA PHE A 17 22.18 -13.94 -27.03
C PHE A 17 23.19 -14.64 -26.11
N THR A 18 24.34 -15.09 -26.63
CA THR A 18 25.40 -15.69 -25.81
C THR A 18 26.02 -14.69 -24.84
N SER A 19 26.24 -13.44 -25.24
CA SER A 19 26.80 -12.39 -24.37
C SER A 19 25.78 -11.82 -23.38
N THR A 20 24.51 -11.72 -23.78
CA THR A 20 23.44 -11.08 -22.97
C THR A 20 22.78 -12.06 -22.01
N ALA A 21 22.81 -13.37 -22.29
CA ALA A 21 22.28 -14.40 -21.39
C ALA A 21 22.92 -14.34 -19.99
N GLY A 22 24.22 -14.01 -19.90
CA GLY A 22 24.89 -13.76 -18.62
C GLY A 22 24.38 -12.50 -17.92
N GLY A 23 24.07 -11.43 -18.65
CA GLY A 23 23.61 -10.16 -18.08
C GLY A 23 22.21 -10.22 -17.45
N LEU A 24 21.28 -10.97 -18.05
CA LEU A 24 19.91 -11.11 -17.53
C LEU A 24 19.75 -12.26 -16.51
N GLY A 25 20.60 -13.29 -16.58
CA GLY A 25 20.55 -14.41 -15.64
C GLY A 25 21.10 -14.08 -14.25
N LEU A 26 22.09 -13.18 -14.16
CA LEU A 26 22.69 -12.76 -12.88
C LEU A 26 21.70 -12.13 -11.89
N PRO A 27 20.81 -11.18 -12.25
CA PRO A 27 19.83 -10.65 -11.29
C PRO A 27 18.81 -11.70 -10.83
N ALA A 28 18.42 -12.63 -11.70
CA ALA A 28 17.54 -13.74 -11.31
C ALA A 28 18.24 -14.69 -10.32
N LEU A 29 19.51 -15.03 -10.57
CA LEU A 29 20.33 -15.82 -9.65
C LEU A 29 20.56 -15.09 -8.32
N ALA A 30 20.82 -13.78 -8.34
CA ALA A 30 20.95 -12.96 -7.14
C ALA A 30 19.66 -12.97 -6.31
N SER A 31 18.48 -12.89 -6.96
CA SER A 31 17.19 -12.99 -6.27
C SER A 31 16.96 -14.36 -5.63
N LEU A 32 17.38 -15.46 -6.26
CA LEU A 32 17.26 -16.80 -5.69
C LEU A 32 18.24 -17.00 -4.52
N LEU A 33 19.50 -16.57 -4.66
CA LEU A 33 20.49 -16.62 -3.57
C LEU A 33 20.09 -15.75 -2.37
N GLN A 34 19.38 -14.64 -2.61
CA GLN A 34 18.79 -13.81 -1.55
C GLN A 34 17.65 -14.55 -0.83
N GLN A 35 16.80 -15.28 -1.55
CA GLN A 35 15.73 -16.11 -0.96
C GLN A 35 16.29 -17.29 -0.15
N ASP A 36 17.37 -17.91 -0.64
CA ASP A 36 18.06 -19.01 0.03
C ASP A 36 18.94 -18.56 1.21
N GLY A 37 19.05 -17.25 1.46
CA GLY A 37 19.84 -16.68 2.56
C GLY A 37 21.36 -16.87 2.41
N LEU A 38 21.83 -17.10 1.19
CA LEU A 38 23.25 -17.36 0.88
C LEU A 38 24.04 -16.08 0.54
N LEU A 39 23.35 -14.96 0.34
CA LEU A 39 24.00 -13.65 0.21
C LEU A 39 24.26 -13.04 1.58
N ALA A 40 25.39 -12.33 1.70
CA ALA A 40 25.70 -11.55 2.89
C ALA A 40 24.56 -10.54 3.16
N ASP A 41 24.07 -10.55 4.39
CA ASP A 41 22.94 -9.75 4.81
C ASP A 41 23.35 -8.28 4.93
N GLU A 42 23.16 -7.51 3.86
CA GLU A 42 23.18 -6.04 3.87
C GLU A 42 21.83 -5.50 4.36
N SER A 43 21.22 -6.13 5.37
CA SER A 43 20.04 -5.60 6.04
C SER A 43 20.43 -4.44 6.96
N HIS A 44 20.74 -3.29 6.35
CA HIS A 44 20.81 -1.99 7.03
C HIS A 44 19.41 -1.46 7.38
N LEU A 45 18.45 -2.34 7.68
CA LEU A 45 17.33 -1.96 8.51
C LEU A 45 17.76 -2.33 9.92
N PRO A 46 17.74 -1.40 10.91
CA PRO A 46 18.02 -1.78 12.28
C PRO A 46 17.02 -2.87 12.64
N LEU A 47 17.50 -4.12 12.61
CA LEU A 47 16.82 -5.26 13.17
C LEU A 47 16.52 -4.80 14.59
N MET A 48 15.25 -4.51 14.88
CA MET A 48 14.87 -3.95 16.17
C MET A 48 15.55 -4.82 17.23
N HIS A 49 16.51 -4.26 17.96
CA HIS A 49 17.35 -5.00 18.89
C HIS A 49 16.54 -5.70 20.00
N PHE A 50 15.24 -5.42 20.05
CA PHE A 50 14.28 -5.94 21.00
C PHE A 50 13.10 -6.56 20.24
N ALA A 51 12.70 -7.76 20.65
CA ALA A 51 11.45 -8.34 20.20
C ALA A 51 10.29 -7.36 20.49
N PRO A 52 9.36 -7.15 19.55
CA PRO A 52 8.22 -6.27 19.76
C PRO A 52 7.42 -6.73 20.99
N LYS A 53 7.30 -5.86 21.99
CA LYS A 53 6.69 -6.16 23.30
C LYS A 53 5.18 -5.88 23.38
N ALA A 54 4.54 -5.54 22.26
CA ALA A 54 3.11 -5.21 22.26
C ALA A 54 2.28 -6.47 22.55
N LYS A 55 1.78 -6.56 23.78
CA LYS A 55 0.97 -7.71 24.24
C LYS A 55 -0.48 -7.62 23.78
N ASN A 56 -1.03 -6.40 23.67
CA ASN A 56 -2.40 -6.14 23.26
C ASN A 56 -2.46 -4.87 22.41
N CYS A 57 -3.22 -4.90 21.32
CA CYS A 57 -3.58 -3.71 20.53
C CYS A 57 -5.04 -3.38 20.85
N ILE A 58 -5.27 -2.30 21.60
CA ILE A 58 -6.63 -1.86 21.95
C ILE A 58 -7.04 -0.76 20.96
N TYR A 59 -7.96 -1.08 20.07
CA TYR A 59 -8.53 -0.14 19.11
C TYR A 59 -9.91 0.29 19.58
N LEU A 60 -10.04 1.56 19.97
CA LEU A 60 -11.31 2.13 20.42
C LEU A 60 -11.93 2.90 19.25
N PHE A 61 -13.01 2.37 18.69
CA PHE A 61 -13.84 3.10 17.73
C PHE A 61 -14.92 3.86 18.50
N MET A 62 -14.67 5.15 18.75
CA MET A 62 -15.65 6.03 19.36
C MET A 62 -16.60 6.52 18.26
N GLU A 63 -17.82 5.98 18.24
CA GLU A 63 -18.88 6.50 17.38
C GLU A 63 -19.22 7.94 17.82
N GLY A 64 -19.28 8.87 16.88
CA GLY A 64 -19.75 10.25 17.12
C GLY A 64 -18.66 11.31 17.25
N GLY A 65 -17.38 10.96 17.13
CA GLY A 65 -16.29 11.94 17.04
C GLY A 65 -16.11 12.48 15.61
N PRO A 66 -15.75 13.77 15.43
CA PRO A 66 -15.38 14.28 14.12
C PRO A 66 -14.17 13.50 13.60
N SER A 67 -14.20 13.10 12.32
CA SER A 67 -13.06 12.40 11.72
C SER A 67 -11.80 13.26 11.78
N GLN A 68 -10.60 12.67 11.75
CA GLN A 68 -9.33 13.44 11.75
C GLN A 68 -9.31 14.51 10.65
N MET A 69 -9.93 14.23 9.50
CA MET A 69 -10.06 15.16 8.39
C MET A 69 -11.02 16.32 8.69
N ASP A 70 -11.94 16.14 9.63
CA ASP A 70 -13.03 17.06 9.93
C ASP A 70 -12.69 18.10 11.01
N LEU A 71 -11.62 17.89 11.79
CA LEU A 71 -11.25 18.76 12.92
C LEU A 71 -10.72 20.14 12.50
N CYS A 72 -10.03 20.23 11.35
CA CYS A 72 -9.27 21.42 10.98
C CYS A 72 -9.92 22.29 9.90
N ASP A 73 -11.07 21.85 9.34
CA ASP A 73 -11.76 22.59 8.30
C ASP A 73 -12.93 23.41 8.88
N PRO A 74 -12.91 24.75 8.75
CA PRO A 74 -14.00 25.59 9.22
C PRO A 74 -15.26 25.33 8.40
N LYS A 75 -16.37 25.03 9.10
CA LYS A 75 -17.68 24.73 8.50
C LYS A 75 -18.70 25.82 8.82
N PRO A 76 -18.66 26.98 8.14
CA PRO A 76 -19.54 28.12 8.44
C PRO A 76 -21.02 27.73 8.36
N ARG A 77 -21.40 26.94 7.37
CA ARG A 77 -22.78 26.47 7.18
C ARG A 77 -23.24 25.49 8.27
N LEU A 78 -22.33 24.70 8.84
CA LEU A 78 -22.66 23.81 9.95
C LEU A 78 -22.87 24.63 11.24
N ASN A 79 -22.07 25.68 11.44
CA ASN A 79 -22.24 26.60 12.56
C ASN A 79 -23.58 27.36 12.49
N GLU A 80 -24.06 27.72 11.29
CA GLU A 80 -25.35 28.38 11.09
C GLU A 80 -26.56 27.46 11.35
N LEU A 81 -26.38 26.16 11.08
CA LEU A 81 -27.42 25.14 11.21
C LEU A 81 -27.37 24.40 12.55
N ASP A 82 -26.46 24.79 13.44
CA ASP A 82 -26.31 24.17 14.76
C ASP A 82 -27.61 24.29 15.58
N GLY A 83 -28.08 23.15 16.11
CA GLY A 83 -29.31 23.03 16.90
C GLY A 83 -30.63 23.08 16.10
N GLN A 84 -30.59 23.14 14.77
CA GLN A 84 -31.79 23.05 13.93
C GLN A 84 -32.19 21.58 13.70
N PRO A 85 -33.50 21.26 13.67
CA PRO A 85 -33.92 19.89 13.38
C PRO A 85 -33.42 19.44 12.00
N MET A 86 -32.93 18.21 11.93
CA MET A 86 -32.39 17.65 10.69
C MET A 86 -33.49 17.60 9.61
N PRO A 87 -33.21 18.03 8.36
CA PRO A 87 -34.23 18.07 7.33
C PRO A 87 -34.75 16.67 6.98
N ASP A 88 -36.05 16.59 6.72
CA ASP A 88 -36.77 15.33 6.41
C ASP A 88 -36.20 14.55 5.23
N SER A 89 -35.48 15.22 4.33
CA SER A 89 -34.79 14.58 3.20
C SER A 89 -33.67 13.64 3.65
N LEU A 90 -32.96 13.97 4.74
CA LEU A 90 -31.85 13.16 5.27
C LEU A 90 -32.34 12.05 6.22
N LEU A 91 -33.41 12.30 6.97
CA LEU A 91 -34.02 11.34 7.91
C LEU A 91 -34.67 10.11 7.24
N LYS A 92 -35.07 10.24 5.97
CA LYS A 92 -35.71 9.16 5.20
C LYS A 92 -34.71 8.11 4.72
N GLU A 93 -33.52 8.55 4.29
CA GLU A 93 -32.53 7.67 3.66
C GLU A 93 -31.60 7.01 4.69
N ILE A 94 -31.38 7.64 5.85
CA ILE A 94 -30.40 7.18 6.83
C ILE A 94 -31.06 6.31 7.92
N LYS A 95 -30.50 5.12 8.13
CA LYS A 95 -30.85 4.25 9.27
C LYS A 95 -29.84 4.48 10.39
N PHE A 96 -30.28 5.15 11.44
CA PHE A 96 -29.48 5.31 12.66
C PHE A 96 -29.50 4.01 13.47
N ALA A 97 -28.34 3.60 13.98
CA ALA A 97 -28.22 2.37 14.75
C ALA A 97 -28.78 2.52 16.18
N PHE A 98 -28.67 3.72 16.78
CA PHE A 98 -28.96 3.93 18.20
C PHE A 98 -29.87 5.14 18.51
N ILE A 99 -30.15 6.00 17.53
CA ILE A 99 -30.91 7.26 17.75
C ILE A 99 -32.32 7.12 17.18
N GLN A 100 -33.32 7.52 17.97
CA GLN A 100 -34.71 7.67 17.52
C GLN A 100 -34.80 8.84 16.54
N LYS A 101 -35.49 8.66 15.41
CA LYS A 101 -35.56 9.67 14.33
C LYS A 101 -36.16 11.00 14.83
N GLU A 102 -36.97 10.94 15.86
CA GLU A 102 -37.68 12.05 16.49
C GLU A 102 -36.77 12.89 17.39
N SER A 103 -35.63 12.34 17.84
CA SER A 103 -34.67 13.00 18.74
C SER A 103 -33.40 13.49 18.03
N ALA A 104 -33.28 13.29 16.72
CA ALA A 104 -32.14 13.76 15.92
C ALA A 104 -32.28 15.28 15.68
N ARG A 105 -31.42 16.06 16.34
CA ARG A 105 -31.28 17.52 16.22
C ARG A 105 -29.84 17.84 15.91
#